data_AF-A0A0A2FDN9-F1
#
_entry.id   AF-A0A0A2FDN9-F1
#
_cell.length_a   1.000
_cell.length_b   1.000
_cell.length_c   1.000
_cell.angle_alpha   90.00
_cell.angle_beta   90.00
_cell.angle_gamma   90.00
#
_symmetry.space_group_name_H-M   'P 1'
#
loop_
_entity.id
_entity.type
_entity.pdbx_description
1 polymer ?
#
loop_
_entity_poly.entity_id
_entity_poly.type
_entity_poly.pdbx_seq_one_letter_code
_entity_poly.pdbx_strand_id
1 'polypeptide(L)' 'MITCIIAEKPSVARDIARIVGANSKQDGYLEGSGYLVTWAMGHLITLAMPEVYGFSTYKAEDLPIRPNPFRLIVR' A
#
# COMPACT_ATOMS: atom_id res chain seq x y z
N MET A 1 -8.96 21.70 7.75
CA MET A 1 -8.00 20.82 7.04
C MET A 1 -8.20 19.42 7.58
N ILE A 2 -8.30 18.41 6.72
CA ILE A 2 -8.46 17.01 7.13
C ILE A 2 -7.10 16.33 7.10
N THR A 3 -6.75 15.57 8.14
CA THR A 3 -5.50 14.81 8.21
C THR A 3 -5.77 13.34 7.94
N CYS A 4 -5.12 12.77 6.92
CA CYS A 4 -5.20 11.34 6.61
C CYS A 4 -4.06 10.57 7.30
N ILE A 5 -4.41 9.52 8.02
CA ILE A 5 -3.48 8.58 8.66
C ILE A 5 -3.64 7.21 8.00
N ILE A 6 -2.53 6.66 7.52
CA ILE A 6 -2.48 5.34 6.89
C ILE A 6 -1.73 4.38 7.82
N ALA A 7 -2.41 3.35 8.32
CA ALA A 7 -1.80 2.29 9.12
C ALA A 7 -1.44 1.05 8.26
N GLU A 8 -0.66 0.12 8.79
CA GLU A 8 -0.28 -1.12 8.07
C GLU A 8 -1.37 -2.20 8.08
N LYS A 9 -2.31 -2.13 9.03
CA LYS A 9 -3.37 -3.14 9.22
C LYS A 9 -4.57 -2.56 9.98
N PRO A 10 -5.78 -3.16 9.84
CA PRO A 10 -6.99 -2.61 10.42
C PRO A 10 -6.98 -2.46 11.94
N SER A 11 -6.26 -3.32 12.68
CA SER A 11 -6.19 -3.22 14.14
C SER A 11 -5.48 -1.96 14.60
N VAL A 12 -4.36 -1.61 13.96
CA VAL A 12 -3.59 -0.40 14.27
C VAL A 12 -4.39 0.86 13.93
N ALA A 13 -5.07 0.87 12.79
CA ALA A 13 -5.97 1.98 12.43
C ALA A 13 -7.07 2.20 13.46
N ARG A 14 -7.70 1.13 13.97
CA ARG A 14 -8.74 1.24 15.00
C ARG A 14 -8.23 1.82 16.32
N ASP A 15 -7.02 1.44 16.74
CA ASP A 15 -6.43 1.99 17.97
C ASP A 15 -6.08 3.47 17.82
N ILE A 16 -5.53 3.89 16.66
CA ILE A 16 -5.27 5.30 16.36
C ILE A 16 -6.59 6.09 16.30
N ALA A 17 -7.58 5.58 15.57
CA ALA A 17 -8.88 6.23 15.38
C ALA A 17 -9.57 6.56 16.71
N ARG A 18 -9.49 5.64 17.69
CA ARG A 18 -10.01 5.85 19.05
C ARG A 18 -9.35 7.04 19.76
N ILE A 19 -8.04 7.21 19.59
CA ILE A 19 -7.26 8.28 20.25
C ILE A 19 -7.54 9.63 19.58
N VAL A 20 -7.59 9.68 18.25
CA VAL A 20 -7.78 10.94 17.50
C VAL A 20 -9.26 11.35 17.37
N GLY A 21 -10.19 10.55 17.89
CA GLY A 21 -11.62 10.83 17.83
C GLY A 21 -12.25 10.61 16.46
N ALA A 22 -11.70 9.71 15.65
CA ALA A 22 -12.26 9.27 14.37
C ALA A 22 -13.18 8.06 14.58
N ASN A 23 -14.38 8.31 15.12
CA ASN A 23 -15.28 7.25 15.60
C ASN A 23 -16.32 6.77 14.57
N SER A 24 -16.50 7.50 13.45
CA SER A 24 -17.44 7.11 12.40
C SER A 24 -16.78 6.07 11.49
N LYS A 25 -17.38 4.90 11.38
CA LYS A 25 -16.86 3.82 10.54
C LYS A 25 -17.41 3.94 9.12
N GLN A 26 -16.52 3.82 8.14
CA GLN A 26 -16.83 3.79 6.72
C GLN A 26 -16.28 2.50 6.08
N ASP A 27 -16.47 2.34 4.78
CA ASP A 27 -15.86 1.23 4.04
C ASP A 27 -14.37 1.50 3.81
N GLY A 28 -13.51 0.75 4.50
CA GLY A 28 -12.05 0.85 4.41
C GLY A 28 -11.38 1.95 5.24
N TYR A 29 -12.12 2.73 6.04
CA TYR A 29 -11.54 3.75 6.93
C TYR A 29 -12.47 4.15 8.08
N LEU A 30 -11.96 4.97 9.01
CA LEU A 30 -12.72 5.66 10.04
C LEU A 30 -12.53 7.18 9.92
N GLU A 31 -13.52 7.97 10.28
CA GLU A 31 -13.46 9.43 10.22
C GLU A 31 -14.05 10.11 11.46
N GLY A 32 -13.62 11.35 11.69
CA GLY A 32 -14.12 12.19 12.77
C GLY A 32 -13.04 13.12 13.31
N SER A 33 -13.45 14.19 13.99
CA SER A 33 -12.54 15.15 14.63
C SER A 33 -11.46 15.74 13.70
N GLY A 34 -11.74 15.82 12.40
CA GLY A 34 -10.79 16.30 11.39
C GLY A 34 -9.79 15.26 10.89
N TYR A 35 -9.95 13.99 11.26
CA TYR A 35 -9.09 12.88 10.84
C TYR A 35 -9.84 11.89 9.93
N LEU A 36 -9.06 11.29 9.02
CA LEU A 36 -9.41 10.09 8.28
C LEU A 36 -8.34 9.04 8.59
N VAL A 37 -8.73 7.89 9.13
CA VAL A 37 -7.82 6.80 9.51
C VAL A 37 -8.12 5.56 8.69
N THR A 38 -7.22 5.21 7.77
CA THR A 38 -7.32 4.03 6.90
C THR A 38 -6.13 3.10 7.12
N TRP A 39 -6.08 1.98 6.40
CA TRP A 39 -5.00 1.01 6.51
C TRP A 39 -4.69 0.34 5.16
N ALA A 40 -3.42 0.03 4.97
CA ALA A 40 -2.99 -0.99 4.03
C ALA A 40 -3.27 -2.38 4.61
N MET A 41 -3.24 -3.43 3.77
CA MET A 41 -3.23 -4.82 4.22
C MET A 41 -1.90 -5.43 3.78
N GLY A 42 -0.84 -5.11 4.53
CA GLY A 42 0.53 -5.37 4.07
C GLY A 42 0.89 -4.51 2.85
N HIS A 43 1.71 -5.04 1.94
CA HIS A 43 2.12 -4.33 0.74
C HIS A 43 0.99 -4.28 -0.29
N LEU A 44 0.44 -3.09 -0.54
CA LEU A 44 -0.55 -2.86 -1.61
C LEU A 44 0.04 -2.92 -3.02
N ILE A 45 1.37 -2.77 -3.10
CA ILE A 45 2.13 -2.81 -4.35
C ILE A 45 3.35 -3.70 -4.19
N THR A 46 3.75 -4.33 -5.27
CA THR A 46 4.96 -5.15 -5.35
C THR A 46 5.81 -4.73 -6.53
N LEU A 47 7.07 -5.19 -6.58
CA LEU A 47 7.88 -5.05 -7.79
C LEU A 47 7.18 -5.77 -8.95
N ALA A 48 7.24 -5.17 -10.13
CA ALA A 48 6.85 -5.83 -11.36
C ALA A 48 7.80 -7.00 -11.65
N MET A 49 7.23 -8.11 -12.14
CA MET A 49 8.01 -9.27 -12.55
C MET A 49 8.75 -9.02 -13.88
N PRO A 50 9.82 -9.77 -14.19
CA PRO A 50 10.63 -9.59 -15.41
C PRO A 50 9.83 -9.49 -16.72
N GLU A 51 8.69 -10.17 -16.81
CA GLU A 51 7.82 -10.19 -17.99
C GLU A 51 7.31 -8.80 -18.33
N VAL A 52 7.06 -7.95 -17.34
CA VAL A 52 6.63 -6.54 -17.53
C VAL A 52 7.71 -5.71 -18.23
N TYR A 53 8.97 -6.13 -18.14
CA TYR A 53 10.11 -5.50 -18.81
C TYR A 53 10.51 -6.20 -20.11
N GLY A 54 9.74 -7.20 -20.57
CA GLY A 54 9.99 -7.93 -21.82
C GLY A 54 10.76 -9.24 -21.67
N PHE A 55 11.09 -9.67 -20.45
CA PHE A 55 11.78 -10.95 -20.20
C PHE A 55 10.76 -12.05 -19.95
N SER A 56 10.19 -12.61 -21.01
CA SER A 56 9.13 -13.65 -20.94
C SER A 56 9.65 -15.05 -20.62
N THR A 57 10.95 -15.29 -20.78
CA THR A 57 11.63 -16.56 -20.49
C THR A 57 12.94 -16.28 -19.78
N TYR A 58 13.31 -17.13 -18.82
CA TYR A 58 14.57 -16.98 -18.10
C TYR A 58 15.72 -17.50 -18.95
N LYS A 59 16.58 -16.59 -19.42
CA LYS A 59 17.83 -16.92 -20.11
C LYS A 59 19.03 -16.42 -19.30
N ALA A 60 20.11 -17.20 -19.31
CA ALA A 60 21.34 -16.80 -18.62
C ALA A 60 21.95 -15.51 -19.19
N GLU A 61 21.79 -15.27 -20.49
CA GLU A 61 22.29 -14.06 -21.19
C GLU A 61 21.61 -12.76 -20.76
N ASP A 62 20.37 -12.83 -20.25
CA ASP A 62 19.61 -11.68 -19.76
C ASP A 62 19.99 -11.29 -18.32
N LEU A 63 20.81 -12.09 -17.65
CA LEU A 63 21.18 -11.88 -16.26
C LEU A 63 22.45 -11.01 -16.14
N PRO A 64 22.49 -10.09 -15.14
CA PRO A 64 21.43 -9.79 -14.19
C PRO A 64 20.37 -8.85 -14.78
N ILE A 65 19.09 -9.18 -14.57
CA ILE A 65 17.98 -8.29 -14.92
C ILE A 65 17.97 -7.13 -13.92
N ARG A 66 18.30 -5.93 -14.39
CA ARG A 66 18.32 -4.69 -13.59
C ARG A 66 17.41 -3.64 -14.23
N PRO A 67 16.12 -3.63 -13.90
CA PRO A 67 15.19 -2.66 -14.45
C PRO A 67 15.58 -1.22 -14.13
N ASN A 68 15.44 -0.34 -15.11
CA ASN A 68 15.60 1.10 -14.91
C ASN A 68 14.49 1.86 -15.66
N PRO A 69 13.47 2.39 -14.98
CA PRO A 69 13.24 2.33 -13.53
C PRO A 69 12.67 0.98 -13.07
N PHE A 70 12.71 0.72 -11.76
CA PHE A 70 11.86 -0.30 -11.16
C PHE A 70 10.39 0.14 -11.26
N ARG A 71 9.54 -0.72 -11.81
CA ARG A 71 8.09 -0.57 -11.88
C ARG A 71 7.44 -1.28 -10.70
N LEU A 72 6.40 -0.65 -10.16
CA LEU A 72 5.55 -1.21 -9.11
C LEU A 72 4.19 -1.59 -9.73
N ILE A 73 3.63 -2.71 -9.29
CA ILE A 73 2.30 -3.19 -9.69
C ILE A 73 1.41 -3.33 -8.46
N VAL A 74 0.09 -3.16 -8.63
CA VAL A 74 -0.89 -3.40 -7.56
C VAL A 74 -0.96 -4.91 -7.28
N ARG A 75 -1.01 -5.25 -5.99
CA ARG A 75 -1.18 -6.62 -5.52
C ARG A 75 -2.66 -6.99 -5.37
#